data_AF-H2JE96-F1
#
_entry.id   AF-H2JE96-F1
#
_cell.length_a   1.000
_cell.length_b   1.000
_cell.length_c   1.000
_cell.angle_alpha   90.00
_cell.angle_beta   90.00
_cell.angle_gamma   90.00
#
_symmetry.space_group_name_H-M   'P 1'
#
loop_
_entity.id
_entity.type
_entity.pdbx_description
1 polymer ?
#
loop_
_entity_poly.entity_id
_entity_poly.type
_entity_poly.pdbx_seq_one_letter_code
_entity_poly.pdbx_strand_id
1 'polypeptide(L)'
;MKLRITDKDLADLTVEQKQNLCDLWLPQAYDVAVASVCVDAAEEKYNQITFVIGGLNITKRNDIILYDMKFLPDNLFTIPAENNSESDTDTDTEHPDDSLNDDFAEDFSIDEDFSFELQRPESFNKEDCLPLLDIGQMIDILERKNFGDCEFSLSVAFDDKTFDMGKNSSLPEMYSGDSNNCELCDILWHSIKAIL
;
A
#
# COMPACT_ATOMS: atom_id res chain seq x y z
N MET A 1 4.67 -3.82 22.03
CA MET A 1 3.32 -3.44 21.58
C MET A 1 3.31 -3.48 20.07
N LYS A 2 2.40 -4.25 19.50
CA LYS A 2 2.18 -4.36 18.05
C LYS A 2 1.73 -2.98 17.52
N LEU A 3 2.42 -2.47 16.51
CA LEU A 3 2.16 -1.14 15.92
C LEU A 3 1.43 -1.21 14.58
N ARG A 4 1.42 -2.38 13.95
CA ARG A 4 0.77 -2.66 12.66
C ARG A 4 0.37 -4.13 12.57
N ILE A 5 -0.55 -4.42 11.66
CA ILE A 5 -0.90 -5.80 11.31
C ILE A 5 0.24 -6.49 10.56
N THR A 6 0.21 -7.81 10.57
CA THR A 6 1.23 -8.67 9.94
C THR A 6 0.69 -9.32 8.67
N ASP A 7 1.61 -9.84 7.87
CA ASP A 7 1.35 -10.73 6.75
C ASP A 7 0.45 -11.92 7.12
N LYS A 8 0.60 -12.47 8.33
CA LYS A 8 -0.29 -13.53 8.86
C LYS A 8 -1.73 -13.04 9.04
N ASP A 9 -1.90 -11.83 9.57
CA ASP A 9 -3.22 -11.23 9.76
C ASP A 9 -3.96 -11.03 8.42
N LEU A 10 -3.21 -10.74 7.34
CA LEU A 10 -3.75 -10.66 5.99
C LEU A 10 -4.05 -12.03 5.36
N ALA A 11 -3.27 -13.05 5.71
CA ALA A 11 -3.49 -14.41 5.21
C ALA A 11 -4.82 -15.00 5.68
N ASP A 12 -5.28 -14.60 6.87
CA ASP A 12 -6.55 -15.03 7.46
C ASP A 12 -7.79 -14.43 6.77
N LEU A 13 -7.63 -13.43 5.90
CA LEU A 13 -8.73 -12.79 5.18
C LEU A 13 -9.20 -13.60 3.97
N THR A 14 -10.51 -13.56 3.72
CA THR A 14 -11.10 -14.07 2.47
C THR A 14 -10.71 -13.20 1.28
N VAL A 15 -10.93 -13.69 0.05
CA VAL A 15 -10.67 -12.92 -1.18
C VAL A 15 -11.49 -11.64 -1.22
N GLU A 16 -12.77 -11.71 -0.82
CA GLU A 16 -13.66 -10.54 -0.77
C GLU A 16 -13.19 -9.50 0.26
N GLN A 17 -12.77 -9.95 1.45
CA GLN A 17 -12.24 -9.06 2.48
C GLN A 17 -10.93 -8.38 2.06
N LYS A 18 -10.07 -9.10 1.32
CA LYS A 18 -8.84 -8.53 0.73
C LYS A 18 -9.16 -7.44 -0.28
N GLN A 19 -10.16 -7.68 -1.14
CA GLN A 19 -10.61 -6.68 -2.11
C GLN A 19 -11.17 -5.43 -1.39
N ASN A 20 -12.07 -5.62 -0.42
CA ASN A 20 -12.65 -4.53 0.34
C ASN A 20 -11.56 -3.75 1.12
N LEU A 21 -10.54 -4.44 1.64
CA LEU A 21 -9.41 -3.79 2.31
C LEU A 21 -8.60 -2.95 1.33
N CYS A 22 -8.31 -3.49 0.15
CA CYS A 22 -7.64 -2.74 -0.91
C CYS A 22 -8.44 -1.49 -1.27
N ASP A 23 -9.75 -1.58 -1.43
CA ASP A 23 -10.61 -0.45 -1.81
C ASP A 23 -10.65 0.65 -0.74
N LEU A 24 -10.60 0.30 0.54
CA LEU A 24 -10.59 1.26 1.65
C LEU A 24 -9.25 1.94 1.89
N TRP A 25 -8.19 1.28 1.44
CA TRP A 25 -6.83 1.75 1.61
C TRP A 25 -6.49 2.88 0.64
N LEU A 26 -6.08 4.00 1.24
CA LEU A 26 -5.51 5.15 0.53
C LEU A 26 -4.00 5.15 0.79
N PRO A 27 -3.19 4.62 -0.15
CA PRO A 27 -1.76 4.48 0.07
C PRO A 27 -1.06 5.83 0.18
N GLN A 28 -0.09 5.91 1.08
CA GLN A 28 0.79 7.06 1.29
C GLN A 28 2.25 6.66 1.23
N ALA A 29 3.15 7.65 1.09
CA ALA A 29 4.57 7.39 1.21
C ALA A 29 4.90 6.89 2.63
N TYR A 30 5.85 5.97 2.70
CA TYR A 30 6.32 5.25 3.89
C TYR A 30 5.34 4.23 4.49
N ASP A 31 4.18 4.05 3.88
CA ASP A 31 3.30 2.92 4.21
C ASP A 31 4.02 1.59 3.91
N VAL A 32 3.66 0.56 4.67
CA VAL A 32 4.16 -0.79 4.45
C VAL A 32 3.06 -1.61 3.80
N ALA A 33 3.40 -2.30 2.71
CA ALA A 33 2.45 -3.10 1.94
C ALA A 33 3.04 -4.45 1.55
N VAL A 34 2.17 -5.39 1.20
CA VAL A 34 2.50 -6.70 0.66
C VAL A 34 1.99 -6.79 -0.77
N ALA A 35 2.90 -6.97 -1.72
CA ALA A 35 2.57 -7.22 -3.12
C ALA A 35 2.56 -8.72 -3.42
N SER A 36 1.64 -9.17 -4.27
CA SER A 36 1.64 -10.53 -4.82
C SER A 36 2.37 -10.54 -6.16
N VAL A 37 3.47 -11.27 -6.26
CA VAL A 37 4.31 -11.35 -7.46
C VAL A 37 4.24 -12.74 -8.05
N CYS A 38 3.89 -12.83 -9.34
CA CYS A 38 3.89 -14.10 -10.06
C CYS A 38 5.32 -14.61 -10.20
N VAL A 39 5.56 -15.83 -9.73
CA VAL A 39 6.86 -16.51 -9.83
C VAL A 39 6.82 -17.60 -10.89
N ASP A 40 5.67 -18.24 -11.07
CA ASP A 40 5.45 -19.25 -12.10
C ASP A 40 4.05 -19.08 -12.69
N ALA A 41 3.99 -18.59 -13.92
CA ALA A 41 2.73 -18.36 -14.62
C ALA A 41 2.06 -19.67 -15.10
N ALA A 42 2.83 -20.74 -15.32
CA ALA A 42 2.27 -22.02 -15.79
C ALA A 42 1.53 -22.75 -14.67
N GLU A 43 2.03 -22.62 -13.45
CA GLU A 43 1.47 -23.24 -12.25
C GLU A 43 0.66 -22.27 -11.38
N GLU A 44 0.45 -21.03 -11.86
CA GLU A 44 -0.22 -19.93 -11.12
C GLU A 44 0.36 -19.71 -9.70
N LYS A 45 1.69 -19.79 -9.55
CA LYS A 45 2.35 -19.60 -8.25
C LYS A 45 2.73 -18.15 -8.05
N TYR A 46 2.31 -17.61 -6.92
CA TYR A 46 2.60 -16.25 -6.50
C TYR A 46 3.37 -16.25 -5.19
N ASN A 47 4.33 -15.35 -5.06
CA ASN A 47 5.04 -15.06 -3.82
C ASN A 47 4.60 -13.69 -3.29
N GLN A 48 4.62 -13.56 -1.96
CA GLN A 48 4.34 -12.29 -1.30
C GLN A 48 5.64 -11.55 -1.01
N ILE A 49 5.66 -10.27 -1.35
CA ILE A 49 6.80 -9.38 -1.12
C ILE A 49 6.34 -8.21 -0.26
N THR A 50 6.90 -8.11 0.95
CA THR A 50 6.72 -6.92 1.79
C THR A 50 7.65 -5.80 1.33
N PHE A 51 7.11 -4.60 1.19
CA PHE A 51 7.84 -3.42 0.77
C PHE A 51 7.35 -2.16 1.49
N VAL A 52 8.16 -1.11 1.43
CA VAL A 52 7.81 0.23 1.91
C VAL A 52 7.53 1.08 0.68
N ILE A 53 6.41 1.77 0.67
CA ILE A 53 6.03 2.67 -0.42
C ILE A 53 6.96 3.88 -0.37
N GLY A 54 7.75 4.09 -1.40
CA GLY A 54 8.60 5.27 -1.48
C GLY A 54 7.93 6.44 -2.21
N GLY A 55 7.03 6.14 -3.15
CA GLY A 55 6.31 7.13 -3.94
C GLY A 55 5.10 6.51 -4.65
N LEU A 56 4.23 7.35 -5.16
CA LEU A 56 3.01 6.95 -5.86
C LEU A 56 2.87 7.71 -7.17
N ASN A 57 2.30 7.06 -8.18
CA ASN A 57 1.92 7.70 -9.44
C ASN A 57 0.50 7.26 -9.82
N ILE A 58 -0.30 8.20 -10.29
CA ILE A 58 -1.67 7.95 -10.74
C ILE A 58 -1.66 7.99 -12.27
N THR A 59 -2.04 6.89 -12.90
CA THR A 59 -2.08 6.80 -14.36
C THR A 59 -3.25 7.60 -14.94
N LYS A 60 -3.25 7.83 -16.26
CA LYS A 60 -4.38 8.46 -16.98
C LYS A 60 -5.70 7.68 -16.85
N ARG A 61 -5.63 6.38 -16.50
CA ARG A 61 -6.79 5.51 -16.27
C ARG A 61 -7.22 5.48 -14.81
N ASN A 62 -6.60 6.30 -13.96
CA ASN A 62 -6.85 6.37 -12.52
C ASN A 62 -6.32 5.16 -11.75
N ASP A 63 -5.41 4.38 -12.34
CA ASP A 63 -4.71 3.29 -11.66
C ASP A 63 -3.62 3.88 -10.77
N ILE A 64 -3.41 3.29 -9.59
CA ILE A 64 -2.38 3.73 -8.65
C ILE A 64 -1.20 2.78 -8.73
N ILE A 65 -0.03 3.32 -9.09
CA ILE A 65 1.26 2.63 -9.11
C ILE A 65 2.04 3.02 -7.86
N LEU A 66 2.54 2.02 -7.14
CA LEU A 66 3.29 2.14 -5.90
C LEU A 66 4.75 1.81 -6.18
N TYR A 67 5.67 2.73 -5.90
CA TYR A 67 7.11 2.49 -6.06
C TYR A 67 7.70 1.97 -4.77
N ASP A 68 8.52 0.93 -4.88
CA ASP A 68 9.26 0.41 -3.74
C ASP A 68 10.41 1.36 -3.39
N MET A 69 10.43 1.78 -2.13
CA MET A 69 11.44 2.70 -1.59
C MET A 69 12.87 2.22 -1.84
N LYS A 70 13.11 0.91 -1.99
CA LYS A 70 14.43 0.35 -2.28
C LYS A 70 15.04 0.79 -3.61
N PHE A 71 14.21 1.17 -4.58
CA PHE A 71 14.65 1.52 -5.94
C PHE A 71 14.57 3.02 -6.23
N LEU A 72 14.13 3.83 -5.27
CA LEU A 72 14.14 5.27 -5.45
C LEU A 72 15.57 5.80 -5.35
N PRO A 73 15.98 6.70 -6.26
CA PRO A 73 17.25 7.38 -6.12
C PRO A 73 17.20 8.27 -4.88
N ASP A 74 18.31 8.33 -4.13
CA ASP A 74 18.45 9.10 -2.88
C ASP A 74 18.07 10.59 -2.98
N ASN A 75 17.91 11.10 -4.20
CA ASN A 75 17.66 12.50 -4.52
C ASN A 75 16.17 12.84 -4.72
N LEU A 76 15.25 11.88 -4.63
CA LEU A 76 13.81 12.07 -4.91
C LEU A 76 12.96 12.43 -3.68
N PHE A 77 13.58 12.62 -2.50
CA PHE A 77 12.91 13.14 -1.29
C PHE A 77 12.50 14.63 -1.37
N THR A 78 12.30 15.15 -2.58
CA THR A 78 11.76 16.49 -2.77
C THR A 78 10.26 16.35 -2.94
N ILE A 79 9.52 16.57 -1.85
CA ILE A 79 8.07 16.79 -1.88
C ILE A 79 7.81 17.80 -3.01
N PRO A 80 6.98 17.49 -4.02
CA PRO A 80 6.69 18.45 -5.06
C PRO A 80 5.90 19.59 -4.39
N ALA A 81 6.60 20.69 -4.11
CA ALA A 81 5.96 21.95 -3.82
C ALA A 81 5.15 22.29 -5.08
N GLU A 82 3.84 22.40 -4.92
CA GLU A 82 2.95 22.97 -5.92
C GLU A 82 3.59 24.25 -6.49
N ASN A 83 3.96 24.21 -7.76
CA ASN A 83 4.12 25.43 -8.54
C ASN A 83 3.80 25.14 -10.00
N ASN A 84 2.57 25.49 -10.34
CA ASN A 84 2.17 26.01 -11.63
C ASN A 84 3.28 26.86 -12.27
N SER A 85 3.75 26.48 -13.46
CA SER A 85 3.81 27.41 -14.59
C SER A 85 4.17 26.65 -15.87
N GLU A 86 3.25 26.78 -16.82
CA GLU A 86 3.37 26.48 -18.23
C GLU A 86 4.63 27.14 -18.82
N SER A 87 5.34 26.43 -19.70
CA SER A 87 5.87 27.01 -20.94
C SER A 87 6.36 25.91 -21.87
N ASP A 88 5.55 25.70 -22.90
CA ASP A 88 5.95 25.11 -24.17
C ASP A 88 7.19 25.81 -24.73
N THR A 89 8.12 25.05 -25.33
CA THR A 89 8.76 25.46 -26.58
C THR A 89 9.27 24.25 -27.35
N ASP A 90 8.66 24.06 -28.51
CA ASP A 90 9.07 23.20 -29.62
C ASP A 90 10.48 23.52 -30.12
N THR A 91 11.24 22.49 -30.48
CA THR A 91 12.16 22.58 -31.63
C THR A 91 12.21 21.24 -32.37
N ASP A 92 11.57 21.23 -33.54
CA ASP A 92 11.75 20.27 -34.63
C ASP A 92 13.22 20.20 -35.10
N THR A 93 13.69 19.00 -35.45
CA THR A 93 14.75 18.87 -36.46
C THR A 93 14.61 17.53 -37.20
N GLU A 94 14.37 17.62 -38.51
CA GLU A 94 14.17 16.51 -39.45
C GLU A 94 15.49 15.80 -39.84
N HIS A 95 15.34 14.53 -40.24
CA HIS A 95 16.31 13.52 -40.71
C HIS A 95 17.23 13.94 -41.89
N PRO A 96 18.30 13.15 -42.18
CA PRO A 96 18.15 12.14 -43.23
C PRO A 96 18.82 10.78 -42.96
N ASP A 97 18.24 9.81 -43.67
CA ASP A 97 18.55 8.41 -43.94
C ASP A 97 20.04 8.06 -44.20
N ASP A 98 20.50 6.92 -43.69
CA ASP A 98 21.58 6.14 -44.34
C ASP A 98 21.53 4.66 -43.91
N SER A 99 21.21 3.83 -44.89
CA SER A 99 21.18 2.37 -44.89
C SER A 99 22.60 1.80 -44.90
N LEU A 100 22.93 0.88 -43.98
CA LEU A 100 23.94 -0.17 -44.22
C LEU A 100 23.62 -1.48 -43.47
N ASN A 101 23.73 -2.56 -44.24
CA ASN A 101 23.61 -3.98 -43.94
C ASN A 101 24.40 -4.53 -42.72
N ASP A 102 23.98 -5.74 -42.36
CA ASP A 102 24.79 -6.95 -42.14
C ASP A 102 24.89 -7.50 -40.70
N ASP A 103 24.43 -8.74 -40.58
CA ASP A 103 24.85 -9.78 -39.64
C ASP A 103 24.89 -9.45 -38.14
N PHE A 104 23.71 -9.50 -37.50
CA PHE A 104 23.60 -9.81 -36.07
C PHE A 104 23.12 -11.25 -35.87
N ALA A 105 23.94 -12.20 -36.32
CA ALA A 105 24.01 -13.52 -35.71
C ALA A 105 24.97 -13.44 -34.52
N GLU A 106 24.65 -12.61 -33.52
CA GLU A 106 25.31 -12.70 -32.23
C GLU A 106 24.76 -13.92 -31.49
N ASP A 107 25.62 -14.92 -31.48
CA ASP A 107 25.66 -16.06 -30.58
C ASP A 107 25.21 -15.64 -29.17
N PHE A 108 23.95 -15.90 -28.83
CA PHE A 108 23.46 -15.81 -27.46
C PHE A 108 24.13 -16.94 -26.67
N SER A 109 25.38 -16.74 -26.28
CA SER A 109 25.98 -17.46 -25.18
C SER A 109 25.20 -17.08 -23.93
N ILE A 110 24.19 -17.90 -23.60
CA ILE A 110 23.58 -17.90 -22.27
C ILE A 110 24.72 -18.20 -21.31
N ASP A 111 25.24 -17.17 -20.65
CA ASP A 111 26.08 -17.34 -19.48
C ASP A 111 25.29 -18.21 -18.50
N GLU A 112 25.82 -19.40 -18.20
CA GLU A 112 25.25 -20.39 -17.27
C GLU A 112 25.14 -19.89 -15.82
N ASP A 113 25.44 -18.60 -15.57
CA ASP A 113 25.32 -17.89 -14.30
C ASP A 113 24.10 -16.96 -14.23
N PHE A 114 23.11 -17.09 -15.15
CA PHE A 114 21.80 -16.49 -14.95
C PHE A 114 21.06 -17.21 -13.81
N SER A 115 21.37 -16.84 -12.56
CA SER A 115 20.54 -17.22 -11.43
C SER A 115 19.17 -16.56 -11.63
N PHE A 116 18.12 -17.37 -11.85
CA PHE A 116 16.72 -16.95 -11.80
C PHE A 116 16.30 -16.58 -10.36
N GLU A 117 17.15 -15.83 -9.65
CA GLU A 117 16.73 -15.16 -8.43
C GLU A 117 15.65 -14.17 -8.82
N LEU A 118 14.47 -14.33 -8.24
CA LEU A 118 13.29 -13.51 -8.51
C LEU A 118 13.67 -12.02 -8.46
N GLN A 119 13.74 -11.38 -9.63
CA GLN A 119 14.06 -9.97 -9.70
C GLN A 119 12.87 -9.20 -9.12
N ARG A 120 13.07 -8.62 -7.94
CA ARG A 120 12.05 -7.83 -7.24
C ARG A 120 11.65 -6.63 -8.12
N PRO A 121 10.36 -6.46 -8.46
CA PRO A 121 9.92 -5.32 -9.25
C PRO A 121 10.18 -4.00 -8.53
N GLU A 122 10.43 -2.93 -9.30
CA GLU A 122 10.63 -1.57 -8.78
C GLU A 122 9.31 -0.90 -8.39
N SER A 123 8.21 -1.34 -8.98
CA SER A 123 6.87 -0.80 -8.75
C SER A 123 5.79 -1.88 -8.84
N PHE A 124 4.67 -1.64 -8.17
CA PHE A 124 3.53 -2.54 -8.09
C PHE A 124 2.23 -1.79 -8.37
N ASN A 125 1.23 -2.44 -8.98
CA ASN A 125 -0.12 -1.89 -9.01
C ASN A 125 -0.75 -2.00 -7.63
N LYS A 126 -1.50 -0.98 -7.21
CA LYS A 126 -2.22 -1.00 -5.93
C LYS A 126 -3.18 -2.19 -5.81
N GLU A 127 -3.82 -2.58 -6.90
CA GLU A 127 -4.79 -3.68 -6.93
C GLU A 127 -4.16 -5.03 -6.54
N ASP A 128 -2.87 -5.21 -6.84
CA ASP A 128 -2.10 -6.41 -6.52
C ASP A 128 -1.46 -6.35 -5.12
N CYS A 129 -1.77 -5.30 -4.35
CA CYS A 129 -1.16 -5.00 -3.06
C CYS A 129 -2.19 -4.95 -1.92
N LEU A 130 -1.74 -5.31 -0.72
CA LEU A 130 -2.50 -5.16 0.53
C LEU A 130 -1.69 -4.36 1.56
N PRO A 131 -2.32 -3.43 2.30
CA PRO A 131 -1.63 -2.66 3.32
C PRO A 131 -1.33 -3.50 4.56
N LEU A 132 -0.16 -3.30 5.17
CA LEU A 132 0.08 -3.63 6.57
C LEU A 132 -0.27 -2.42 7.43
N LEU A 133 -1.59 -2.24 7.62
CA LEU A 133 -2.15 -1.09 8.34
C LEU A 133 -1.52 -0.90 9.71
N ASP A 134 -1.05 0.32 9.97
CA ASP A 134 -0.71 0.77 11.31
C ASP A 134 -1.94 1.26 12.09
N ILE A 135 -1.72 1.57 13.38
CA ILE A 135 -2.77 2.06 14.28
C ILE A 135 -3.46 3.32 13.72
N GLY A 136 -2.71 4.26 13.17
CA GLY A 136 -3.25 5.52 12.65
C GLY A 136 -4.13 5.27 11.43
N GLN A 137 -3.66 4.45 10.50
CA GLN A 137 -4.40 4.08 9.30
C GLN A 137 -5.69 3.32 9.62
N MET A 138 -5.66 2.42 10.62
CA MET A 138 -6.88 1.72 11.07
C MET A 138 -7.90 2.69 11.67
N ILE A 139 -7.47 3.64 12.51
CA ILE A 139 -8.35 4.68 13.06
C ILE A 139 -8.95 5.54 11.95
N ASP A 140 -8.12 5.98 11.00
CA ASP A 140 -8.58 6.78 9.85
C ASP A 140 -9.60 6.03 8.98
N ILE A 141 -9.39 4.74 8.70
CA ILE A 141 -10.36 3.93 7.96
C ILE A 141 -11.69 3.83 8.72
N LEU A 142 -11.65 3.54 10.03
CA LEU A 142 -12.85 3.45 10.87
C LEU A 142 -13.61 4.79 10.92
N GLU A 143 -12.89 5.91 11.01
CA GLU A 143 -13.47 7.25 11.00
C GLU A 143 -14.08 7.61 9.63
N ARG A 144 -13.40 7.29 8.52
CA ARG A 144 -13.91 7.56 7.16
C ARG A 144 -15.12 6.70 6.81
N LYS A 145 -15.19 5.46 7.32
CA LYS A 145 -16.30 4.53 7.08
C LYS A 145 -17.55 4.82 7.90
N ASN A 146 -17.65 6.01 8.53
CA ASN A 146 -18.82 6.56 9.25
C ASN A 146 -20.15 6.70 8.43
N PHE A 147 -20.49 5.70 7.60
CA PHE A 147 -21.80 5.50 7.00
C PHE A 147 -22.40 4.16 7.50
N GLY A 148 -23.27 4.26 8.52
CA GLY A 148 -24.21 3.22 8.91
C GLY A 148 -23.68 2.20 9.93
N ASP A 149 -24.25 2.23 11.13
CA ASP A 149 -24.29 1.15 12.14
C ASP A 149 -23.07 0.84 13.03
N CYS A 150 -21.87 1.36 12.77
CA CYS A 150 -20.74 1.15 13.70
C CYS A 150 -20.55 2.35 14.65
N GLU A 151 -20.82 2.18 15.96
CA GLU A 151 -20.50 3.16 17.01
C GLU A 151 -19.02 3.06 17.40
N PHE A 152 -18.12 3.63 16.58
CA PHE A 152 -16.72 3.76 16.95
C PHE A 152 -16.52 4.97 17.87
N SER A 153 -15.92 4.72 19.05
CA SER A 153 -15.41 5.75 19.94
C SER A 153 -14.06 5.35 20.54
N LEU A 154 -13.18 6.32 20.70
CA LEU A 154 -11.88 6.19 21.36
C LEU A 154 -11.79 7.26 22.44
N SER A 155 -11.54 6.84 23.68
CA SER A 155 -11.46 7.73 24.83
C SER A 155 -10.13 7.55 25.54
N VAL A 156 -9.43 8.66 25.80
CA VAL A 156 -8.17 8.68 26.55
C VAL A 156 -8.35 9.55 27.78
N ALA A 157 -8.20 8.94 28.96
CA ALA A 157 -8.16 9.65 30.23
C ALA A 157 -6.71 10.03 30.57
N PHE A 158 -6.46 11.31 30.81
CA PHE A 158 -5.19 11.81 31.30
C PHE A 158 -5.46 12.78 32.45
N ASP A 159 -5.04 12.39 33.66
CA ASP A 159 -5.38 13.09 34.91
C ASP A 159 -6.91 13.20 35.06
N ASP A 160 -7.45 14.38 35.33
CA ASP A 160 -8.90 14.65 35.41
C ASP A 160 -9.55 14.97 34.04
N LYS A 161 -8.83 14.80 32.93
CA LYS A 161 -9.34 15.13 31.58
C LYS A 161 -9.59 13.87 30.78
N THR A 162 -10.73 13.82 30.12
CA THR A 162 -11.05 12.82 29.10
C THR A 162 -11.01 13.48 27.73
N PHE A 163 -10.33 12.82 26.79
CA PHE A 163 -10.29 13.19 25.38
C PHE A 163 -10.99 12.10 24.59
N ASP A 164 -12.08 12.45 23.90
CA ASP A 164 -12.91 11.51 23.17
C ASP A 164 -12.86 11.80 21.66
N MET A 165 -12.84 10.74 20.86
CA MET A 165 -12.91 10.75 19.40
C MET A 165 -14.01 9.75 18.96
N GLY A 166 -14.82 10.09 17.97
CA GLY A 166 -15.89 9.22 17.46
C GLY A 166 -17.32 9.72 17.74
N LYS A 167 -18.32 8.92 17.34
CA LYS A 167 -19.75 9.29 17.42
C LYS A 167 -20.35 8.77 18.73
N ASN A 168 -21.17 9.59 19.41
CA ASN A 168 -21.76 9.30 20.72
C ASN A 168 -20.71 9.05 21.83
N SER A 169 -19.96 10.10 22.22
CA SER A 169 -18.92 10.05 23.27
C SER A 169 -19.42 9.65 24.68
N SER A 170 -20.73 9.44 24.85
CA SER A 170 -21.27 8.76 26.02
C SER A 170 -21.26 7.25 25.79
N LEU A 171 -20.18 6.59 26.19
CA LEU A 171 -20.13 5.12 26.25
C LEU A 171 -21.30 4.60 27.11
N PRO A 172 -22.18 3.73 26.60
CA PRO A 172 -23.09 2.99 27.44
C PRO A 172 -22.28 2.16 28.45
N GLU A 173 -22.64 2.20 29.73
CA GLU A 173 -22.01 1.41 30.82
C GLU A 173 -21.92 -0.10 30.51
N MET A 174 -22.67 -0.58 29.52
CA MET A 174 -22.65 -1.97 29.02
C MET A 174 -21.29 -2.43 28.43
N TYR A 175 -20.41 -1.53 27.99
CA TYR A 175 -19.11 -1.92 27.42
C TYR A 175 -17.98 -2.01 28.46
N SER A 176 -18.24 -1.69 29.73
CA SER A 176 -17.24 -1.74 30.82
C SER A 176 -16.98 -3.16 31.36
N GLY A 177 -17.44 -4.21 30.66
CA GLY A 177 -17.66 -5.54 31.24
C GLY A 177 -16.52 -6.54 31.16
N ASP A 178 -15.74 -6.58 30.07
CA ASP A 178 -14.77 -7.67 29.87
C ASP A 178 -13.39 -7.11 29.51
N SER A 179 -12.50 -7.06 30.50
CA SER A 179 -11.08 -6.79 30.30
C SER A 179 -10.42 -7.98 29.61
N ASN A 180 -10.73 -8.20 28.33
CA ASN A 180 -9.86 -9.01 27.49
C ASN A 180 -8.54 -8.22 27.36
N ASN A 181 -7.43 -8.83 27.78
CA ASN A 181 -6.08 -8.29 27.65
C ASN A 181 -5.63 -8.28 26.17
N CYS A 182 -6.41 -7.63 25.30
CA CYS A 182 -6.11 -7.49 23.89
C CYS A 182 -5.31 -6.20 23.67
N GLU A 183 -4.26 -6.26 22.83
CA GLU A 183 -3.52 -5.07 22.45
C GLU A 183 -4.39 -4.17 21.55
N LEU A 184 -4.18 -2.85 21.60
CA LEU A 184 -4.93 -1.86 20.80
C LEU A 184 -4.93 -2.22 19.31
N CYS A 185 -3.78 -2.62 18.77
CA CYS A 185 -3.67 -3.01 17.36
C CYS A 185 -4.59 -4.19 17.01
N ASP A 186 -4.73 -5.17 17.91
CA ASP A 186 -5.58 -6.34 17.66
C ASP A 186 -7.06 -5.99 17.77
N ILE A 187 -7.42 -5.09 18.70
CA ILE A 187 -8.81 -4.58 18.82
C ILE A 187 -9.19 -3.82 17.56
N LEU A 188 -8.36 -2.87 17.13
CA LEU A 188 -8.59 -2.10 15.90
C LEU A 188 -8.68 -3.01 14.68
N TRP A 189 -7.81 -4.01 14.57
CA TRP A 189 -7.87 -4.96 13.47
C TRP A 189 -9.16 -5.79 13.47
N HIS A 190 -9.64 -6.21 14.64
CA HIS A 190 -10.95 -6.87 14.75
C HIS A 190 -12.09 -5.96 14.30
N SER A 191 -12.06 -4.67 14.66
CA SER A 191 -13.03 -3.68 14.21
C SER A 191 -12.99 -3.49 12.69
N ILE A 192 -11.80 -3.40 12.10
CA ILE A 192 -11.64 -3.32 10.64
C ILE A 192 -12.22 -4.56 9.97
N LYS A 193 -11.88 -5.78 10.43
CA LYS A 193 -12.43 -7.03 9.86
C LYS A 193 -13.96 -7.09 9.89
N ALA A 194 -14.62 -6.45 10.84
CA ALA A 194 -16.08 -6.42 10.93
C ALA A 194 -16.74 -5.53 9.85
N ILE A 195 -15.96 -4.62 9.23
CA ILE A 195 -16.41 -3.72 8.16
C ILE A 195 -15.81 -4.04 6.78
N LEU A 196 -14.95 -5.07 6.72
CA LEU A 196 -14.46 -5.69 5.48
C LEU A 196 -15.45 -6.75 5.01
#